data_AF-A0ABD0ZAF4-F1
#
_entry.id   AF-A0ABD0ZAF4-F1
#
_cell.length_a   1.000
_cell.length_b   1.000
_cell.length_c   1.000
_cell.angle_alpha   90.00
_cell.angle_beta   90.00
_cell.angle_gamma   90.00
#
_symmetry.space_group_name_H-M   'P 1'
#
loop_
_entity.id
_entity.type
_entity.pdbx_description
1 polymer ?
#
loop_
_entity_poly.entity_id
_entity_poly.type
_entity_poly.pdbx_seq_one_letter_code
_entity_poly.pdbx_strand_id
1 'polypeptide(L)'
;MTWLSDTLDDKARQLVVRIVSGDTVRSTFRKIGQNRVWELEIGSQAQNRDVCRITDKLVEPGQTYNVYGNTTDGQKLITVLYETGLRAKGSVLTGVTKRLTIIEGEEEQRRLLRDCHFGKTNHRGFRETVSHLRRRYYWPKMTKMVAEELARCKVCARAKYVRTPQETPQMVTPTPEKPLDVVEADLVFLDGAIRLTLIDRLTRFAYNYPLQTKTGKRVREGLLLFLVTVGTPRTLVLDRGREFDNFLVRSLLEEFMIKVHWTTPGHSWSHGMIERLHDTLQEHLHILRIGRGMTGEEAWARALLAYNSSLHSATGYTPLELMRAWQREISPVSH
;
A
#
# COMPACT_ATOMS: atom_id res chain seq x y z
N MET A 1 2.74 -24.48 -0.80
CA MET A 1 2.24 -23.71 0.37
C MET A 1 1.47 -22.53 -0.16
N THR A 2 0.16 -22.56 0.01
CA THR A 2 -0.77 -21.56 -0.52
C THR A 2 -0.62 -20.28 0.29
N TRP A 3 -0.09 -19.24 -0.34
CA TRP A 3 -0.04 -17.90 0.24
C TRP A 3 -1.47 -17.38 0.33
N LEU A 4 -2.06 -17.42 1.53
CA LEU A 4 -3.42 -16.96 1.76
C LEU A 4 -3.44 -15.49 2.21
N SER A 5 -4.40 -14.80 1.62
CA SER A 5 -4.69 -13.37 1.58
C SER A 5 -4.59 -12.61 2.90
N ASP A 6 -4.18 -11.34 2.78
CA ASP A 6 -4.13 -10.24 3.76
C ASP A 6 -5.41 -9.97 4.60
N THR A 7 -6.43 -10.83 4.52
CA THR A 7 -7.62 -10.73 5.36
C THR A 7 -7.43 -11.52 6.64
N LEU A 8 -6.89 -10.85 7.65
CA LEU A 8 -7.01 -11.30 9.04
C LEU A 8 -8.50 -11.49 9.36
N ASP A 9 -8.95 -12.74 9.43
CA ASP A 9 -10.27 -13.08 9.95
C ASP A 9 -10.28 -12.77 11.45
N ASP A 10 -11.05 -11.76 11.84
CA ASP A 10 -11.24 -11.37 13.25
C ASP A 10 -11.91 -12.48 14.08
N LYS A 11 -12.50 -13.51 13.44
CA LYS A 11 -13.07 -14.69 14.12
C LYS A 11 -12.01 -15.76 14.42
N ALA A 12 -10.90 -15.77 13.68
CA ALA A 12 -9.81 -16.71 13.89
C ALA A 12 -9.03 -16.41 15.17
N ARG A 13 -8.45 -17.46 15.75
CA ARG A 13 -7.51 -17.38 16.88
C ARG A 13 -6.17 -16.86 16.37
N GLN A 14 -5.50 -16.02 17.15
CA GLN A 14 -4.30 -15.29 16.73
C GLN A 14 -3.09 -15.75 17.55
N LEU A 15 -2.07 -16.32 16.90
CA LEU A 15 -0.83 -16.76 17.54
C LEU A 15 0.32 -15.87 17.11
N VAL A 16 0.79 -15.01 18.01
CA VAL A 16 1.97 -14.17 17.78
C VAL A 16 3.18 -14.91 18.31
N VAL A 17 4.12 -15.25 17.44
CA VAL A 17 5.28 -16.06 17.81
C VAL A 17 6.55 -15.23 17.76
N ARG A 18 7.30 -15.27 18.86
CA ARG A 18 8.57 -14.58 19.03
C ARG A 18 9.66 -15.61 19.28
N ILE A 19 10.72 -15.58 18.47
CA ILE A 19 11.96 -16.27 18.84
C ILE A 19 12.77 -15.34 19.73
N VAL A 20 13.19 -15.85 20.89
CA VAL A 20 14.13 -15.18 21.76
C VAL A 20 15.51 -15.77 21.49
N SER A 21 16.41 -14.95 20.96
CA SER A 21 17.79 -15.34 20.66
C SER A 21 18.62 -15.43 21.95
N GLY A 22 19.27 -16.57 22.19
CA GLY A 22 20.17 -16.84 23.31
C GLY A 22 20.20 -18.32 23.73
N ASP A 23 20.92 -18.66 24.81
CA ASP A 23 20.95 -20.02 25.44
C ASP A 23 19.65 -20.38 26.17
N THR A 24 18.51 -19.88 25.68
CA THR A 24 17.21 -20.15 26.26
C THR A 24 16.60 -21.40 25.63
N VAL A 25 16.43 -22.44 26.45
CA VAL A 25 15.66 -23.67 26.11
C VAL A 25 14.17 -23.49 26.41
N ARG A 26 13.82 -22.47 27.21
CA ARG A 26 12.45 -22.26 27.70
C ARG A 26 11.57 -21.64 26.62
N SER A 27 10.39 -22.21 26.48
CA SER A 27 9.29 -21.64 25.69
C SER A 27 8.14 -21.27 26.62
N THR A 28 7.57 -20.08 26.46
CA THR A 28 6.47 -19.56 27.29
C THR A 28 5.32 -19.11 26.41
N PHE A 29 4.12 -19.03 26.97
CA PHE A 29 2.99 -18.42 26.29
C PHE A 29 2.17 -17.58 27.25
N ARG A 30 1.61 -16.49 26.76
CA ARG A 30 0.67 -15.64 27.51
C ARG A 30 -0.50 -15.24 26.65
N LYS A 31 -1.67 -15.14 27.27
CA LYS A 31 -2.88 -14.62 26.63
C LYS A 31 -2.86 -13.10 26.67
N ILE A 32 -3.15 -12.45 25.55
CA ILE A 32 -3.15 -10.98 25.46
C ILE A 32 -4.60 -10.47 25.46
N GLY A 33 -4.94 -9.79 26.55
CA GLY A 33 -6.26 -9.19 26.76
C GLY A 33 -7.39 -10.23 26.83
N GLN A 34 -8.62 -9.79 26.58
CA GLN A 34 -9.81 -10.65 26.58
C GLN A 34 -9.99 -11.44 25.27
N ASN A 35 -9.24 -11.09 24.22
CA ASN A 35 -9.38 -11.68 22.89
C ASN A 35 -8.62 -13.01 22.76
N ARG A 36 -8.98 -13.77 21.72
CA ARG A 36 -8.38 -15.05 21.30
C ARG A 36 -6.94 -14.89 20.76
N VAL A 37 -6.07 -14.26 21.53
CA VAL A 37 -4.69 -13.94 21.11
C VAL A 37 -3.72 -14.47 22.12
N TRP A 38 -2.70 -15.16 21.63
CA TRP A 38 -1.63 -15.68 22.44
C TRP A 38 -0.30 -15.22 21.87
N GLU A 39 0.56 -14.70 22.74
CA GLU A 39 1.97 -14.52 22.43
C GLU A 39 2.72 -15.75 22.91
N LEU A 40 3.52 -16.31 22.01
CA LEU A 40 4.33 -17.50 22.19
C LEU A 40 5.79 -17.08 22.07
N GLU A 41 6.55 -17.17 23.15
CA GLU A 41 7.99 -16.97 23.11
C GLU A 41 8.67 -18.35 23.05
N ILE A 42 9.47 -18.58 22.01
CA ILE A 42 10.23 -19.81 21.83
C ILE A 42 11.71 -19.46 21.88
N GLY A 43 12.46 -20.09 22.77
CA GLY A 43 13.91 -19.95 22.80
C GLY A 43 14.57 -20.60 21.57
N SER A 44 15.65 -20.01 21.04
CA SER A 44 16.33 -20.49 19.83
C SER A 44 16.84 -21.93 19.89
N GLN A 45 17.01 -22.51 21.09
CA GLN A 45 17.47 -23.89 21.33
C GLN A 45 16.34 -24.84 21.78
N ALA A 46 15.08 -24.40 21.73
CA ALA A 46 13.94 -25.21 22.17
C ALA A 46 13.79 -26.47 21.30
N GLN A 47 13.54 -27.62 21.93
CA GLN A 47 13.32 -28.87 21.21
C GLN A 47 11.85 -29.00 20.76
N ASN A 48 11.59 -29.82 19.74
CA ASN A 48 10.23 -30.07 19.22
C ASN A 48 9.23 -30.43 20.33
N ARG A 49 9.66 -31.18 21.37
CA ARG A 49 8.83 -31.57 22.52
C ARG A 49 8.33 -30.37 23.35
N ASP A 50 9.12 -29.31 23.46
CA ASP A 50 8.74 -28.10 24.19
C ASP A 50 7.67 -27.32 23.42
N VAL A 51 7.80 -27.29 22.10
CA VAL A 51 6.80 -26.69 21.20
C VAL A 51 5.49 -27.49 21.25
N CYS A 52 5.55 -28.84 21.19
CA CYS A 52 4.39 -29.72 21.31
C CYS A 52 3.58 -29.47 22.59
N ARG A 53 4.28 -29.34 23.73
CA ARG A 53 3.63 -29.07 25.03
C ARG A 53 2.85 -27.76 25.04
N ILE A 54 3.32 -26.74 24.32
CA ILE A 54 2.61 -25.46 24.25
C ILE A 54 1.46 -25.53 23.27
N THR A 55 1.65 -26.14 22.09
CA THR A 55 0.53 -26.37 21.16
C THR A 55 -0.58 -27.20 21.78
N ASP A 56 -0.26 -28.16 22.65
CA ASP A 56 -1.26 -28.96 23.33
C ASP A 56 -2.19 -28.13 24.21
N LYS A 57 -1.64 -27.11 24.88
CA LYS A 57 -2.38 -26.20 25.77
C LYS A 57 -3.10 -25.07 25.03
N LEU A 58 -2.62 -24.70 23.86
CA LEU A 58 -2.99 -23.47 23.15
C LEU A 58 -3.91 -23.73 21.95
N VAL A 59 -3.70 -24.86 21.27
CA VAL A 59 -4.47 -25.27 20.10
C VAL A 59 -5.70 -26.06 20.55
N GLU A 60 -6.88 -25.52 20.27
CA GLU A 60 -8.14 -26.21 20.41
C GLU A 60 -8.50 -26.89 19.08
N PRO A 61 -9.04 -28.12 19.10
CA PRO A 61 -9.45 -28.83 17.89
C PRO A 61 -10.51 -28.09 17.07
N GLY A 62 -10.41 -28.19 15.74
CA GLY A 62 -11.39 -27.64 14.80
C GLY A 62 -11.50 -26.11 14.77
N GLN A 63 -10.54 -25.39 15.35
CA GLN A 63 -10.51 -23.93 15.31
C GLN A 63 -9.63 -23.41 14.18
N THR A 64 -9.91 -22.18 13.75
CA THR A 64 -9.11 -21.47 12.75
C THR A 64 -8.04 -20.62 13.41
N TYR A 65 -6.80 -20.67 12.92
CA TYR A 65 -5.66 -19.94 13.48
C TYR A 65 -4.92 -19.12 12.42
N ASN A 66 -4.54 -17.89 12.78
CA ASN A 66 -3.53 -17.09 12.09
C ASN A 66 -2.24 -17.10 12.92
N VAL A 67 -1.10 -17.31 12.28
CA VAL A 67 0.20 -17.32 12.95
C VAL A 67 1.08 -16.19 12.43
N TYR A 68 1.67 -15.43 13.34
CA TYR A 68 2.53 -14.30 13.04
C TYR A 68 3.96 -14.60 13.49
N GLY A 69 4.95 -14.39 12.63
CA GLY A 69 6.36 -14.64 12.94
C GLY A 69 7.29 -13.76 12.11
N ASN A 70 8.55 -13.60 12.54
CA ASN A 70 9.56 -12.93 11.72
C ASN A 70 9.94 -13.81 10.52
N THR A 71 10.27 -13.23 9.36
CA THR A 71 10.33 -13.97 8.08
C THR A 71 11.40 -15.07 8.01
N THR A 72 12.54 -14.94 8.66
CA THR A 72 13.64 -15.93 8.57
C THR A 72 13.47 -17.09 9.56
N ASP A 73 12.90 -16.78 10.72
CA ASP A 73 12.73 -17.68 11.87
C ASP A 73 11.33 -18.30 11.96
N GLY A 74 10.33 -17.56 11.48
CA GLY A 74 8.92 -17.88 11.55
C GLY A 74 8.53 -19.04 10.65
N GLN A 75 9.19 -19.26 9.51
CA GLN A 75 8.86 -20.39 8.64
C GLN A 75 9.12 -21.73 9.32
N LYS A 76 10.32 -21.94 9.88
CA LYS A 76 10.66 -23.18 10.61
C LYS A 76 9.67 -23.43 11.74
N LEU A 77 9.32 -22.36 12.44
CA LEU A 77 8.54 -22.44 13.66
C LEU A 77 7.05 -22.61 13.39
N ILE A 78 6.53 -21.99 12.33
CA ILE A 78 5.18 -22.25 11.82
C ILE A 78 5.05 -23.68 11.32
N THR A 79 6.08 -24.21 10.63
CA THR A 79 6.10 -25.62 10.22
C THR A 79 5.98 -26.54 11.43
N VAL A 80 6.80 -26.32 12.48
CA VAL A 80 6.70 -27.12 13.72
C VAL A 80 5.32 -26.97 14.36
N LEU A 81 4.81 -25.75 14.57
CA LEU A 81 3.48 -25.51 15.14
C LEU A 81 2.34 -26.16 14.33
N TYR A 82 2.46 -26.15 13.01
CA TYR A 82 1.47 -26.75 12.12
C TYR A 82 1.53 -28.28 12.17
N GLU A 83 2.72 -28.86 12.04
CA GLU A 83 2.91 -30.31 12.01
C GLU A 83 2.59 -30.98 13.35
N THR A 84 3.02 -30.39 14.46
CA THR A 84 2.87 -31.01 15.79
C THR A 84 1.59 -30.62 16.52
N GLY A 85 0.95 -29.50 16.14
CA GLY A 85 -0.20 -28.94 16.84
C GLY A 85 -1.45 -28.83 15.99
N LEU A 86 -1.46 -27.90 15.02
CA LEU A 86 -2.67 -27.54 14.28
C LEU A 86 -3.21 -28.71 13.44
N ARG A 87 -2.35 -29.36 12.66
CA ARG A 87 -2.72 -30.48 11.78
C ARG A 87 -3.21 -31.68 12.59
N ALA A 88 -2.49 -32.04 13.66
CA ALA A 88 -2.85 -33.16 14.54
C ALA A 88 -4.23 -33.00 15.19
N LYS A 89 -4.69 -31.75 15.39
CA LYS A 89 -5.98 -31.42 16.01
C LYS A 89 -7.08 -31.06 15.00
N GLY A 90 -6.86 -31.27 13.70
CA GLY A 90 -7.83 -30.94 12.65
C GLY A 90 -8.13 -29.43 12.54
N SER A 91 -7.22 -28.58 13.01
CA SER A 91 -7.37 -27.12 13.01
C SER A 91 -6.77 -26.52 11.73
N VAL A 92 -7.34 -25.40 11.26
CA VAL A 92 -6.98 -24.79 9.98
C VAL A 92 -6.04 -23.61 10.19
N LEU A 93 -4.89 -23.62 9.50
CA LEU A 93 -3.99 -22.48 9.40
C LEU A 93 -4.42 -21.61 8.21
N THR A 94 -4.90 -20.39 8.47
CA THR A 94 -5.42 -19.49 7.42
C THR A 94 -4.43 -18.44 6.92
N GLY A 95 -3.33 -18.20 7.63
CA GLY A 95 -2.35 -17.21 7.20
C GLY A 95 -1.07 -17.18 8.02
N VAL A 96 0.01 -16.78 7.33
CA VAL A 96 1.34 -16.50 7.86
C VAL A 96 1.73 -15.09 7.43
N THR A 97 2.08 -14.23 8.38
CA THR A 97 2.40 -12.82 8.10
C THR A 97 3.65 -12.37 8.85
N LYS A 98 4.28 -11.29 8.34
CA LYS A 98 5.37 -10.56 9.02
C LYS A 98 4.93 -10.16 10.44
N ARG A 99 5.91 -10.12 11.36
CA ARG A 99 5.73 -9.79 12.79
C ARG A 99 4.80 -8.59 12.99
N LEU A 100 3.74 -8.81 13.76
CA LEU A 100 2.92 -7.73 14.31
C LEU A 100 3.47 -7.33 15.68
N THR A 101 3.67 -6.04 15.87
CA THR A 101 3.94 -5.46 17.19
C THR A 101 2.62 -5.37 17.94
N ILE A 102 2.52 -6.08 19.06
CA ILE A 102 1.37 -5.98 19.96
C ILE A 102 1.45 -4.63 20.68
N ILE A 103 0.37 -3.85 20.60
CA ILE A 103 0.27 -2.57 21.28
C ILE A 103 -0.75 -2.72 22.41
N GLU A 104 -0.27 -2.74 23.66
CA GLU A 104 -1.14 -2.95 24.82
C GLU A 104 -1.77 -1.65 25.32
N GLY A 105 -1.05 -0.52 25.25
CA GLY A 105 -1.51 0.78 25.72
C GLY A 105 -2.48 1.46 24.76
N GLU A 106 -3.68 1.82 25.26
CA GLU A 106 -4.73 2.47 24.47
C GLU A 106 -4.29 3.84 23.91
N GLU A 107 -3.44 4.57 24.63
CA GLU A 107 -2.87 5.84 24.18
C GLU A 107 -2.00 5.66 22.92
N GLU A 108 -1.10 4.67 22.93
CA GLU A 108 -0.25 4.37 21.77
C GLU A 108 -1.08 3.81 20.60
N GLN A 109 -2.13 3.01 20.88
CA GLN A 109 -3.08 2.56 19.83
C GLN A 109 -3.74 3.75 19.15
N ARG A 110 -4.23 4.73 19.92
CA ARG A 110 -4.83 5.96 19.39
C ARG A 110 -3.81 6.80 18.63
N ARG A 111 -2.58 6.92 19.14
CA ARG A 111 -1.51 7.65 18.46
C ARG A 111 -1.21 7.04 17.10
N LEU A 112 -0.97 5.73 17.03
CA LEU A 112 -0.69 5.02 15.77
C LEU A 112 -1.86 5.14 14.77
N LEU A 113 -3.09 5.06 15.26
CA LEU A 113 -4.30 5.27 14.45
C LEU A 113 -4.33 6.69 13.89
N ARG A 114 -4.12 7.71 14.75
CA ARG A 114 -4.10 9.12 14.35
C ARG A 114 -2.97 9.39 13.35
N ASP A 115 -1.79 8.83 13.55
CA ASP A 115 -0.67 8.97 12.62
C ASP A 115 -0.99 8.33 11.26
N CYS A 116 -1.67 7.18 11.26
CA CYS A 116 -2.11 6.50 10.04
C CYS A 116 -3.24 7.25 9.32
N HIS A 117 -4.13 7.91 10.08
CA HIS A 117 -5.25 8.67 9.53
C HIS A 117 -4.81 10.06 9.04
N PHE A 118 -4.17 10.87 9.88
CA PHE A 118 -3.82 12.27 9.62
C PHE A 118 -2.44 12.49 9.00
N GLY A 119 -1.52 11.53 9.15
CA GLY A 119 -0.09 11.72 8.86
C GLY A 119 0.22 11.87 7.36
N LYS A 120 1.07 10.98 6.82
CA LYS A 120 1.53 11.10 5.42
C LYS A 120 0.41 10.87 4.39
N THR A 121 -0.73 10.34 4.81
CA THR A 121 -1.80 9.76 4.01
C THR A 121 -3.04 10.65 3.91
N ASN A 122 -3.03 11.80 4.58
CA ASN A 122 -4.04 12.85 4.47
C ASN A 122 -5.50 12.37 4.58
N HIS A 123 -5.91 12.00 5.80
CA HIS A 123 -7.25 11.50 6.13
C HIS A 123 -7.60 10.16 5.47
N ARG A 124 -6.71 9.18 5.62
CA ARG A 124 -6.88 7.82 5.12
C ARG A 124 -8.25 7.23 5.50
N GLY A 125 -8.91 6.61 4.52
CA GLY A 125 -10.19 5.92 4.69
C GLY A 125 -10.14 4.73 5.65
N PHE A 126 -11.31 4.23 6.02
CA PHE A 126 -11.46 3.17 7.02
C PHE A 126 -10.74 1.88 6.62
N ARG A 127 -11.03 1.35 5.42
CA ARG A 127 -10.49 0.07 4.94
C ARG A 127 -8.97 0.13 4.83
N GLU A 128 -8.45 1.22 4.30
CA GLU A 128 -7.02 1.46 4.11
C GLU A 128 -6.29 1.64 5.44
N THR A 129 -6.93 2.29 6.42
CA THR A 129 -6.37 2.48 7.77
C THR A 129 -6.25 1.14 8.48
N VAL A 130 -7.31 0.33 8.47
CA VAL A 130 -7.29 -1.02 9.03
C VAL A 130 -6.24 -1.89 8.34
N SER A 131 -6.21 -1.91 7.00
CA SER A 131 -5.24 -2.69 6.24
C SER A 131 -3.79 -2.28 6.55
N HIS A 132 -3.51 -0.98 6.67
CA HIS A 132 -2.16 -0.51 6.98
C HIS A 132 -1.71 -0.85 8.39
N LEU A 133 -2.58 -0.65 9.38
CA LEU A 133 -2.27 -0.99 10.77
C LEU A 133 -2.06 -2.49 10.93
N ARG A 134 -2.91 -3.31 10.32
CA ARG A 134 -2.83 -4.78 10.37
C ARG A 134 -1.56 -5.38 9.76
N ARG A 135 -0.79 -4.62 8.98
CA ARG A 135 0.51 -5.08 8.46
C ARG A 135 1.63 -5.06 9.49
N ARG A 136 1.50 -4.25 10.54
CA ARG A 136 2.59 -3.94 11.47
C ARG A 136 2.19 -4.05 12.93
N TYR A 137 0.91 -3.88 13.25
CA TYR A 137 0.43 -3.76 14.61
C TYR A 137 -0.75 -4.68 14.87
N TYR A 138 -0.90 -5.06 16.13
CA TYR A 138 -2.07 -5.79 16.61
C TYR A 138 -2.56 -5.19 17.93
N TRP A 139 -3.88 -5.01 18.05
CA TRP A 139 -4.55 -4.87 19.34
C TRP A 139 -6.00 -5.38 19.27
N PRO A 140 -6.58 -5.82 20.41
CA PRO A 140 -7.98 -6.23 20.48
C PRO A 140 -8.93 -5.16 19.96
N LYS A 141 -9.92 -5.55 19.15
CA LYS A 141 -10.97 -4.65 18.64
C LYS A 141 -10.44 -3.46 17.81
N MET A 142 -9.26 -3.59 17.18
CA MET A 142 -8.67 -2.58 16.29
C MET A 142 -9.69 -2.01 15.29
N THR A 143 -10.38 -2.87 14.55
CA THR A 143 -11.38 -2.47 13.55
C THR A 143 -12.47 -1.57 14.15
N LYS A 144 -12.94 -1.91 15.36
CA LYS A 144 -13.96 -1.13 16.08
C LYS A 144 -13.40 0.23 16.51
N MET A 145 -12.21 0.27 17.11
CA MET A 145 -11.55 1.53 17.50
C MET A 145 -11.32 2.44 16.30
N VAL A 146 -10.86 1.89 15.16
CA VAL A 146 -10.69 2.65 13.92
C VAL A 146 -12.02 3.23 13.42
N ALA A 147 -13.10 2.45 13.42
CA ALA A 147 -14.42 2.93 13.03
C ALA A 147 -14.88 4.10 13.92
N GLU A 148 -14.73 3.96 15.23
CA GLU A 148 -15.15 4.96 16.21
C GLU A 148 -14.33 6.25 16.14
N GLU A 149 -13.02 6.19 15.92
CA GLU A 149 -12.17 7.37 15.79
C GLU A 149 -12.41 8.10 14.46
N LEU A 150 -12.52 7.37 13.34
CA LEU A 150 -12.77 7.97 12.02
C LEU A 150 -14.17 8.59 11.94
N ALA A 151 -15.18 8.00 12.61
CA ALA A 151 -16.53 8.57 12.70
C ALA A 151 -16.54 9.95 13.39
N ARG A 152 -15.59 10.22 14.30
CA ARG A 152 -15.44 11.52 14.98
C ARG A 152 -14.64 12.54 14.17
N CYS A 153 -14.09 12.17 13.02
CA CYS A 153 -13.28 13.07 12.21
C CYS A 153 -14.14 14.12 11.50
N LYS A 154 -14.14 15.35 12.04
CA LYS A 154 -14.89 16.49 11.49
C LYS A 154 -14.48 16.85 10.05
N VAL A 155 -13.21 16.67 9.70
CA VAL A 155 -12.71 16.94 8.34
C VAL A 155 -13.29 15.93 7.35
N CYS A 156 -13.21 14.63 7.65
CA CYS A 156 -13.82 13.59 6.82
C CYS A 156 -15.33 13.78 6.69
N ALA A 157 -16.01 14.13 7.79
CA ALA A 157 -17.45 14.38 7.77
C ALA A 157 -17.82 15.53 6.83
N ARG A 158 -17.04 16.61 6.82
CA ARG A 158 -17.24 17.78 5.92
C ARG A 158 -16.81 17.50 4.48
N ALA A 159 -15.80 16.65 4.28
CA ALA A 159 -15.25 16.32 2.97
C ALA A 159 -15.98 15.16 2.27
N LYS A 160 -16.98 14.54 2.90
CA LYS A 160 -17.79 13.46 2.30
C LYS A 160 -18.38 13.93 0.97
N TYR A 161 -17.78 13.45 -0.12
CA TYR A 161 -18.30 13.60 -1.46
C TYR A 161 -18.97 12.30 -1.90
N VAL A 162 -20.10 12.39 -2.60
CA VAL A 162 -20.73 11.22 -3.21
C VAL A 162 -19.94 10.87 -4.46
N ARG A 163 -19.13 9.80 -4.39
CA ARG A 163 -18.54 9.22 -5.60
C ARG A 163 -19.66 8.65 -6.45
N THR A 164 -19.71 9.03 -7.72
CA THR A 164 -20.45 8.26 -8.74
C THR A 164 -19.39 7.38 -9.41
N PRO A 165 -19.30 6.08 -9.08
CA PRO A 165 -18.31 5.22 -9.70
C PRO A 165 -18.65 5.14 -11.19
N GLN A 166 -17.75 5.63 -12.05
CA GLN A 166 -17.85 5.33 -13.47
C GLN A 166 -17.41 3.88 -13.65
N GLU A 167 -18.34 3.00 -14.02
CA GLU A 167 -18.02 1.66 -14.51
C GLU A 167 -17.31 1.81 -15.86
N THR A 168 -15.99 1.95 -15.81
CA THR A 168 -15.15 1.68 -16.96
C THR A 168 -15.00 0.17 -17.01
N PRO A 169 -15.45 -0.50 -18.09
CA PRO A 169 -15.24 -1.93 -18.15
C PRO A 169 -13.73 -2.20 -18.21
N GLN A 170 -13.30 -3.41 -17.88
CA GLN A 170 -11.88 -3.79 -17.81
C GLN A 170 -11.56 -4.77 -18.94
N MET A 171 -10.69 -4.37 -19.85
CA MET A 171 -10.09 -5.27 -20.84
C MET A 171 -8.62 -5.43 -20.47
N VAL A 172 -8.16 -6.67 -20.50
CA VAL A 172 -6.81 -7.07 -20.10
C VAL A 172 -5.84 -6.54 -21.15
N THR A 173 -5.26 -5.36 -20.93
CA THR A 173 -4.02 -4.97 -21.61
C THR A 173 -2.87 -5.82 -21.06
N PRO A 174 -1.79 -6.05 -21.82
CA PRO A 174 -0.61 -6.72 -21.29
C PRO A 174 -0.19 -6.06 -19.98
N THR A 175 -0.15 -6.84 -18.91
CA THR A 175 0.30 -6.36 -17.60
C THR A 175 1.77 -5.97 -17.76
N PRO A 176 2.17 -4.73 -17.45
CA PRO A 176 3.58 -4.34 -17.49
C PRO A 176 4.38 -5.26 -16.56
N GLU A 177 5.58 -5.65 -16.95
CA GLU A 177 6.40 -6.62 -16.20
C GLU A 177 7.35 -5.90 -15.24
N LYS A 178 7.80 -4.70 -15.62
CA LYS A 178 8.74 -3.88 -14.86
C LYS A 178 8.22 -2.45 -14.71
N PRO A 179 8.60 -1.74 -13.65
CA PRO A 179 8.35 -0.31 -13.56
C PRO A 179 8.94 0.42 -14.76
N LEU A 180 8.24 1.46 -15.21
CA LEU A 180 8.52 2.24 -16.43
C LEU A 180 8.32 1.49 -17.76
N ASP A 181 7.80 0.26 -17.77
CA ASP A 181 7.39 -0.39 -19.02
C ASP A 181 6.29 0.40 -19.74
N VAL A 182 5.29 0.84 -18.97
CA VAL A 182 4.17 1.65 -19.48
C VAL A 182 3.82 2.74 -18.48
N VAL A 183 3.94 3.98 -18.94
CA VAL A 183 3.57 5.19 -18.18
C VAL A 183 2.45 5.92 -18.91
N GLU A 184 1.41 6.32 -18.20
CA GLU A 184 0.37 7.23 -18.71
C GLU A 184 0.73 8.66 -18.31
N ALA A 185 0.52 9.63 -19.19
CA ALA A 185 0.72 11.04 -18.88
C ALA A 185 -0.43 11.90 -19.39
N ASP A 186 -0.75 12.94 -18.62
CA ASP A 186 -1.86 13.85 -18.89
C ASP A 186 -1.67 15.19 -18.16
N LEU A 187 -2.37 16.21 -18.63
CA LEU A 187 -2.49 17.49 -17.94
C LEU A 187 -3.72 17.49 -17.03
N VAL A 188 -3.55 18.06 -15.84
CA VAL A 188 -4.66 18.32 -14.93
C VAL A 188 -4.69 19.79 -14.54
N PHE A 189 -5.88 20.36 -14.47
CA PHE A 189 -6.12 21.70 -13.94
C PHE A 189 -6.95 21.62 -12.66
N LEU A 190 -6.29 21.72 -11.51
CA LEU A 190 -6.93 21.72 -10.20
C LEU A 190 -6.36 22.84 -9.35
N ASP A 191 -7.21 23.44 -8.51
CA ASP A 191 -6.83 24.53 -7.59
C ASP A 191 -6.11 25.70 -8.30
N GLY A 192 -6.53 26.01 -9.53
CA GLY A 192 -5.93 27.08 -10.35
C GLY A 192 -4.55 26.77 -10.93
N ALA A 193 -4.02 25.55 -10.74
CA ALA A 193 -2.70 25.15 -11.22
C ALA A 193 -2.79 24.13 -12.36
N ILE A 194 -1.94 24.29 -13.38
CA ILE A 194 -1.76 23.31 -14.46
C ILE A 194 -0.60 22.39 -14.06
N ARG A 195 -0.82 21.08 -14.05
CA ARG A 195 0.23 20.07 -13.78
C ARG A 195 0.33 19.09 -14.93
N LEU A 196 1.54 18.76 -15.33
CA LEU A 196 1.81 17.51 -16.04
C LEU A 196 1.89 16.40 -15.00
N THR A 197 0.96 15.46 -15.09
CA THR A 197 0.92 14.27 -14.24
C THR A 197 1.32 13.05 -15.04
N LEU A 198 2.02 12.12 -14.39
CA LEU A 198 2.34 10.83 -14.96
C LEU A 198 2.04 9.73 -13.95
N ILE A 199 1.67 8.54 -14.40
CA ILE A 199 1.48 7.37 -13.56
C ILE A 199 2.09 6.13 -14.21
N ASP A 200 2.94 5.45 -13.45
CA ASP A 200 3.46 4.14 -13.83
C ASP A 200 2.38 3.06 -13.65
N ARG A 201 2.06 2.30 -14.70
CA ARG A 201 0.95 1.34 -14.67
C ARG A 201 1.16 0.17 -13.71
N LEU A 202 2.41 -0.25 -13.50
CA LEU A 202 2.71 -1.39 -12.63
C LEU A 202 2.64 -1.00 -11.16
N THR A 203 3.46 -0.03 -10.78
CA THR A 203 3.63 0.41 -9.39
C THR A 203 2.52 1.35 -8.93
N ARG A 204 1.79 1.96 -9.87
CA ARG A 204 0.84 3.05 -9.63
C ARG A 204 1.48 4.32 -9.10
N PHE A 205 2.81 4.44 -9.19
CA PHE A 205 3.54 5.61 -8.70
C PHE A 205 3.20 6.81 -9.55
N ALA A 206 2.72 7.87 -8.90
CA ALA A 206 2.36 9.11 -9.54
C ALA A 206 3.50 10.13 -9.46
N TYR A 207 3.67 10.87 -10.55
CA TYR A 207 4.57 11.98 -10.69
C TYR A 207 3.77 13.23 -11.03
N ASN A 208 4.25 14.39 -10.60
CA ASN A 208 3.65 15.67 -10.95
C ASN A 208 4.73 16.70 -11.22
N TYR A 209 4.52 17.51 -12.26
CA TYR A 209 5.39 18.60 -12.66
C TYR A 209 4.53 19.86 -12.90
N PRO A 210 4.71 20.95 -12.13
CA PRO A 210 3.94 22.16 -12.32
C PRO A 210 4.30 22.85 -13.65
N LEU A 211 3.27 23.29 -14.38
CA LEU A 211 3.41 24.00 -15.64
C LEU A 211 2.81 25.40 -15.52
N GLN A 212 3.49 26.39 -16.10
CA GLN A 212 2.95 27.76 -16.22
C GLN A 212 1.82 27.85 -17.26
N THR A 213 1.92 27.06 -18.34
CA THR A 213 0.94 27.02 -19.43
C THR A 213 0.85 25.61 -20.00
N LYS A 214 -0.26 25.28 -20.66
CA LYS A 214 -0.47 24.00 -21.36
C LYS A 214 0.18 23.91 -22.75
N THR A 215 1.26 24.65 -22.98
CA THR A 215 1.90 24.67 -24.32
C THR A 215 2.81 23.46 -24.50
N GLY A 216 2.96 22.98 -25.75
CA GLY A 216 3.84 21.86 -26.06
C GLY A 216 5.29 22.05 -25.60
N LYS A 217 5.79 23.29 -25.60
CA LYS A 217 7.10 23.63 -25.03
C LYS A 217 7.18 23.30 -23.53
N ARG A 218 6.19 23.70 -22.74
CA ARG A 218 6.15 23.44 -21.29
C ARG A 218 5.96 21.97 -20.98
N VAL A 219 5.13 21.27 -21.75
CA VAL A 219 4.98 19.80 -21.66
C VAL A 219 6.31 19.11 -21.94
N ARG A 220 7.01 19.50 -23.01
CA ARG A 220 8.34 18.97 -23.36
C ARG A 220 9.38 19.21 -22.25
N GLU A 221 9.38 20.37 -21.61
CA GLU A 221 10.25 20.66 -20.46
C GLU A 221 9.92 19.76 -19.25
N GLY A 222 8.63 19.57 -18.95
CA GLY A 222 8.18 18.68 -17.87
C GLY A 222 8.53 17.21 -18.12
N LEU A 223 8.32 16.73 -19.35
CA LEU A 223 8.70 15.38 -19.76
C LEU A 223 10.21 15.17 -19.68
N LEU A 224 11.02 16.12 -20.17
CA LEU A 224 12.48 16.03 -20.05
C LEU A 224 12.92 15.93 -18.58
N LEU A 225 12.31 16.72 -17.68
CA LEU A 225 12.60 16.63 -16.25
C LEU A 225 12.23 15.25 -15.68
N PHE A 226 11.10 14.67 -16.10
CA PHE A 226 10.73 13.30 -15.74
C PHE A 226 11.79 12.29 -16.20
N LEU A 227 12.19 12.35 -17.48
CA LEU A 227 13.17 11.42 -18.04
C LEU A 227 14.52 11.46 -17.32
N VAL A 228 14.98 12.67 -16.96
CA VAL A 228 16.26 12.86 -16.25
C VAL A 228 16.19 12.43 -14.78
N THR A 229 15.06 12.65 -14.11
CA THR A 229 14.93 12.38 -12.67
C THR A 229 14.51 10.96 -12.33
N VAL A 230 13.78 10.31 -13.24
CA VAL A 230 13.16 9.00 -13.01
C VAL A 230 13.75 7.94 -13.91
N GLY A 231 13.92 8.25 -15.20
CA GLY A 231 14.35 7.32 -16.23
C GLY A 231 13.43 7.31 -17.44
N THR A 232 13.84 6.58 -18.47
CA THR A 232 13.13 6.53 -19.75
C THR A 232 12.14 5.37 -19.76
N PRO A 233 10.83 5.62 -19.96
CA PRO A 233 9.86 4.55 -20.05
C PRO A 233 9.94 3.86 -21.42
N ARG A 234 9.61 2.57 -21.46
CA ARG A 234 9.56 1.83 -22.72
C ARG A 234 8.40 2.31 -23.61
N THR A 235 7.23 2.52 -23.01
CA THR A 235 6.05 3.07 -23.69
C THR A 235 5.43 4.20 -22.89
N LEU A 236 5.16 5.32 -23.55
CA LEU A 236 4.40 6.44 -23.00
C LEU A 236 3.01 6.48 -23.66
N VAL A 237 1.97 6.50 -22.84
CA VAL A 237 0.58 6.62 -23.26
C VAL A 237 0.16 8.08 -23.12
N LEU A 238 -0.27 8.69 -24.22
CA LEU A 238 -0.64 10.10 -24.31
C LEU A 238 -1.96 10.24 -25.06
N ASP A 239 -2.73 11.28 -24.75
CA ASP A 239 -3.85 11.67 -25.59
C ASP A 239 -3.39 12.43 -26.84
N ARG A 240 -4.30 12.68 -27.76
CA ARG A 240 -4.04 13.46 -28.98
C ARG A 240 -4.24 14.97 -28.80
N GLY A 241 -4.11 15.48 -27.57
CA GLY A 241 -4.12 16.90 -27.28
C GLY A 241 -2.97 17.62 -28.00
N ARG A 242 -3.18 18.87 -28.42
CA ARG A 242 -2.17 19.65 -29.17
C ARG A 242 -0.92 19.94 -28.33
N GLU A 243 -1.07 19.94 -27.01
CA GLU A 243 0.01 20.04 -26.02
C GLU A 243 0.96 18.84 -26.06
N PHE A 244 0.50 17.66 -26.46
CA PHE A 244 1.29 16.42 -26.55
C PHE A 244 1.63 16.08 -28.00
N ASP A 245 0.65 16.16 -28.90
CA ASP A 245 0.82 15.85 -30.32
C ASP A 245 1.31 17.08 -31.10
N ASN A 246 2.60 17.39 -30.92
CA ASN A 246 3.31 18.43 -31.66
C ASN A 246 4.77 18.05 -31.89
N PHE A 247 5.44 18.76 -32.80
CA PHE A 247 6.83 18.50 -33.18
C PHE A 247 7.79 18.46 -31.98
N LEU A 248 7.68 19.41 -31.04
CA LEU A 248 8.62 19.51 -29.92
C LEU A 248 8.58 18.28 -29.01
N VAL A 249 7.38 17.79 -28.69
CA VAL A 249 7.20 16.60 -27.85
C VAL A 249 7.58 15.34 -28.63
N ARG A 250 7.13 15.21 -29.89
CA ARG A 250 7.49 14.05 -30.72
C ARG A 250 8.99 13.89 -30.90
N SER A 251 9.71 14.97 -31.21
CA SER A 251 11.16 14.94 -31.34
C SER A 251 11.87 14.52 -30.05
N LEU A 252 11.40 14.98 -28.88
CA LEU A 252 11.95 14.51 -27.59
C LEU A 252 11.71 13.00 -27.41
N LEU A 253 10.50 12.50 -27.69
CA LEU A 253 10.18 11.09 -27.48
C LEU A 253 10.99 10.20 -28.45
N GLU A 254 11.22 10.65 -29.68
CA GLU A 254 12.08 9.99 -30.66
C GLU A 254 13.56 10.00 -30.25
N GLU A 255 14.07 11.13 -29.76
CA GLU A 255 15.45 11.28 -29.24
C GLU A 255 15.77 10.24 -28.15
N PHE A 256 14.80 10.01 -27.25
CA PHE A 256 14.94 9.04 -26.16
C PHE A 256 14.43 7.63 -26.53
N MET A 257 14.11 7.37 -27.80
CA MET A 257 13.61 6.08 -28.31
C MET A 257 12.38 5.54 -27.55
N ILE A 258 11.51 6.44 -27.10
CA ILE A 258 10.29 6.09 -26.36
C ILE A 258 9.19 5.72 -27.35
N LYS A 259 8.59 4.53 -27.19
CA LYS A 259 7.41 4.16 -27.96
C LYS A 259 6.21 4.97 -27.47
N VAL A 260 5.46 5.59 -28.38
CA VAL A 260 4.25 6.35 -28.02
C VAL A 260 3.00 5.55 -28.37
N HIS A 261 2.07 5.46 -27.43
CA HIS A 261 0.72 4.95 -27.66
C HIS A 261 -0.29 6.10 -27.53
N TRP A 262 -0.79 6.56 -28.67
CA TRP A 262 -1.78 7.63 -28.73
C TRP A 262 -3.17 7.08 -28.44
N THR A 263 -3.84 7.61 -27.42
CA THR A 263 -5.23 7.24 -27.12
C THR A 263 -6.16 7.82 -28.19
N THR A 264 -7.21 7.07 -28.51
CA THR A 264 -8.27 7.51 -29.43
C THR A 264 -9.38 8.20 -28.65
N PRO A 265 -9.92 9.33 -29.14
CA PRO A 265 -11.09 9.98 -28.53
C PRO A 265 -12.23 8.97 -28.33
N GLY A 266 -12.82 8.92 -27.13
CA GLY A 266 -13.90 7.99 -26.79
C GLY A 266 -13.45 6.59 -26.34
N HIS A 267 -12.15 6.28 -26.33
CA HIS A 267 -11.59 5.06 -25.74
C HIS A 267 -10.85 5.36 -24.42
N SER A 268 -11.61 5.61 -23.35
CA SER A 268 -11.13 5.89 -21.97
C SER A 268 -10.36 4.75 -21.30
N TRP A 269 -10.25 3.59 -21.97
CA TRP A 269 -9.68 2.36 -21.41
C TRP A 269 -8.20 2.46 -21.10
N SER A 270 -7.43 3.10 -21.98
CA SER A 270 -5.98 3.26 -21.84
C SER A 270 -5.58 4.45 -20.95
N HIS A 271 -6.54 5.27 -20.53
CA HIS A 271 -6.31 6.52 -19.80
C HIS A 271 -7.01 6.55 -18.43
N GLY A 272 -7.80 5.52 -18.11
CA GLY A 272 -8.57 5.48 -16.87
C GLY A 272 -7.71 5.37 -15.60
N MET A 273 -6.41 5.06 -15.66
CA MET A 273 -5.57 5.09 -14.45
C MET A 273 -5.24 6.52 -14.06
N ILE A 274 -4.86 7.36 -15.03
CA ILE A 274 -4.53 8.75 -14.78
C ILE A 274 -5.77 9.59 -14.43
N GLU A 275 -6.94 9.29 -15.00
CA GLU A 275 -8.21 9.91 -14.58
C GLU A 275 -8.52 9.63 -13.09
N ARG A 276 -8.41 8.37 -12.67
CA ARG A 276 -8.59 7.99 -11.25
C ARG A 276 -7.54 8.63 -10.34
N LEU A 277 -6.33 8.84 -10.84
CA LEU A 277 -5.30 9.60 -10.12
C LEU A 277 -5.75 11.04 -9.90
N HIS A 278 -6.27 11.71 -10.94
CA HIS A 278 -6.76 13.10 -10.82
C HIS A 278 -7.90 13.22 -9.81
N ASP A 279 -8.88 12.31 -9.86
CA ASP A 279 -9.98 12.26 -8.88
C ASP A 279 -9.45 12.14 -7.44
N THR A 280 -8.47 11.25 -7.24
CA THR A 280 -7.87 11.02 -5.93
C THR A 280 -7.05 12.23 -5.45
N LEU A 281 -6.31 12.89 -6.34
CA LEU A 281 -5.58 14.12 -6.02
C LEU A 281 -6.53 15.27 -5.68
N GLN A 282 -7.63 15.42 -6.44
CA GLN A 282 -8.67 16.41 -6.15
C GLN A 282 -9.29 16.20 -4.76
N GLU A 283 -9.58 14.95 -4.39
CA GLU A 283 -10.08 14.62 -3.06
C GLU A 283 -9.07 15.00 -1.95
N HIS A 284 -7.80 14.65 -2.11
CA HIS A 284 -6.76 15.02 -1.15
C HIS A 284 -6.59 16.53 -1.01
N LEU A 285 -6.60 17.28 -2.13
CA LEU A 285 -6.54 18.74 -2.12
C LEU A 285 -7.76 19.33 -1.42
N HIS A 286 -8.96 18.81 -1.69
CA HIS A 286 -10.20 19.22 -1.03
C HIS A 286 -10.14 19.03 0.49
N ILE A 287 -9.65 17.86 0.93
CA ILE A 287 -9.45 17.53 2.35
C ILE A 287 -8.46 18.51 3.00
N LEU A 288 -7.32 18.80 2.35
CA LEU A 288 -6.31 19.72 2.87
C LEU A 288 -6.87 21.14 3.02
N ARG A 289 -7.68 21.58 2.06
CA ARG A 289 -8.36 22.88 2.10
C ARG A 289 -9.36 22.96 3.25
N ILE A 290 -10.22 21.95 3.40
CA ILE A 290 -11.24 21.92 4.48
C ILE A 290 -10.62 21.80 5.87
N GLY A 291 -9.60 20.95 6.00
CA GLY A 291 -8.99 20.60 7.28
C GLY A 291 -7.93 21.59 7.76
N ARG A 292 -7.21 22.24 6.84
CA ARG A 292 -6.05 23.07 7.15
C ARG A 292 -6.05 24.44 6.46
N GLY A 293 -7.05 24.75 5.62
CA GLY A 293 -7.04 25.97 4.81
C GLY A 293 -5.91 26.01 3.77
N MET A 294 -5.27 24.86 3.49
CA MET A 294 -4.06 24.79 2.70
C MET A 294 -4.36 24.72 1.20
N THR A 295 -3.61 25.48 0.40
CA THR A 295 -3.70 25.56 -1.07
C THR A 295 -2.30 25.70 -1.68
N GLY A 296 -2.20 25.67 -3.01
CA GLY A 296 -0.93 25.92 -3.72
C GLY A 296 0.08 24.76 -3.66
N GLU A 297 1.37 25.06 -3.85
CA GLU A 297 2.42 24.03 -4.02
C GLU A 297 2.56 23.08 -2.82
N GLU A 298 2.41 23.58 -1.58
CA GLU A 298 2.47 22.72 -0.40
C GLU A 298 1.30 21.73 -0.37
N ALA A 299 0.09 22.18 -0.74
CA ALA A 299 -1.07 21.31 -0.80
C ALA A 299 -0.87 20.18 -1.83
N TRP A 300 -0.35 20.53 -3.00
CA TRP A 300 -0.03 19.57 -4.06
C TRP A 300 1.04 18.56 -3.65
N ALA A 301 2.14 19.02 -3.04
CA ALA A 301 3.19 18.14 -2.54
C ALA A 301 2.64 17.14 -1.51
N ARG A 302 1.78 17.60 -0.59
CA ARG A 302 1.14 16.75 0.41
C ARG A 302 0.10 15.79 -0.19
N ALA A 303 -0.67 16.24 -1.19
CA ALA A 303 -1.62 15.39 -1.89
C ALA A 303 -0.91 14.25 -2.65
N LEU A 304 0.19 14.55 -3.35
CA LEU A 304 0.98 13.54 -4.04
C LEU A 304 1.66 12.57 -3.07
N LEU A 305 2.20 13.08 -1.95
CA LEU A 305 2.77 12.25 -0.89
C LEU A 305 1.71 11.31 -0.30
N ALA A 306 0.50 11.81 -0.09
CA ALA A 306 -0.62 11.02 0.42
C ALA A 306 -1.02 9.91 -0.54
N TYR A 307 -1.15 10.21 -1.82
CA TYR A 307 -1.43 9.22 -2.85
C TYR A 307 -0.33 8.12 -2.90
N ASN A 308 0.94 8.53 -3.07
CA ASN A 308 2.06 7.57 -3.22
C ASN A 308 2.35 6.77 -1.94
N SER A 309 1.88 7.23 -0.77
CA SER A 309 1.98 6.53 0.51
C SER A 309 0.72 5.74 0.87
N SER A 310 -0.31 5.77 0.03
CA SER A 310 -1.58 5.07 0.26
C SER A 310 -1.57 3.67 -0.32
N LEU A 311 -2.24 2.74 0.37
CA LEU A 311 -2.32 1.35 -0.10
C LEU A 311 -3.24 1.29 -1.30
N HIS A 312 -2.76 0.72 -2.40
CA HIS A 312 -3.58 0.52 -3.58
C HIS A 312 -4.24 -0.86 -3.53
N SER A 313 -5.57 -0.93 -3.65
CA SER A 313 -6.32 -2.20 -3.55
C SER A 313 -5.88 -3.23 -4.60
N ALA A 314 -5.56 -2.77 -5.81
CA ALA A 314 -5.11 -3.61 -6.90
C ALA A 314 -3.75 -4.29 -6.67
N THR A 315 -2.82 -3.64 -5.96
CA THR A 315 -1.46 -4.17 -5.76
C THR A 315 -1.26 -4.74 -4.36
N GLY A 316 -2.05 -4.31 -3.38
CA GLY A 316 -1.77 -4.59 -1.98
C GLY A 316 -0.47 -3.94 -1.51
N TYR A 317 0.06 -2.92 -2.17
CA TYR A 317 1.24 -2.19 -1.69
C TYR A 317 1.03 -0.69 -1.90
N THR A 318 1.83 0.13 -1.21
CA THR A 318 1.88 1.56 -1.56
C THR A 318 2.69 1.72 -2.85
N PRO A 319 2.35 2.69 -3.71
CA PRO A 319 3.15 2.96 -4.90
C PRO A 319 4.63 3.21 -4.58
N LEU A 320 4.91 3.94 -3.49
CA LEU A 320 6.27 4.20 -3.02
C LEU A 320 7.03 2.93 -2.61
N GLU A 321 6.36 1.94 -1.99
CA GLU A 321 7.00 0.66 -1.64
C GLU A 321 7.43 -0.11 -2.90
N LEU A 322 6.57 -0.18 -3.91
CA LEU A 322 6.85 -0.88 -5.17
C LEU A 322 7.98 -0.23 -5.95
N MET A 323 7.93 1.10 -6.12
CA MET A 323 8.97 1.85 -6.81
C MET A 323 10.34 1.69 -6.13
N ARG A 324 10.39 1.76 -4.79
CA ARG A 324 11.63 1.57 -4.02
C ARG A 324 12.13 0.13 -4.02
N ALA A 325 11.25 -0.86 -4.15
CA ALA A 325 11.66 -2.26 -4.23
C ALA A 325 12.44 -2.49 -5.53
N TRP A 326 11.90 -2.00 -6.64
CA TRP A 326 12.56 -2.06 -7.95
C TRP A 326 13.92 -1.34 -7.99
N GLN A 327 14.00 -0.12 -7.44
CA GLN A 327 15.27 0.61 -7.36
C GLN A 327 16.35 -0.15 -6.58
N ARG A 328 15.95 -0.96 -5.59
CA ARG A 328 16.87 -1.80 -4.80
C ARG A 328 17.31 -3.06 -5.52
N GLU A 329 16.45 -3.67 -6.33
CA GLU A 329 16.82 -4.82 -7.17
C GLU A 329 17.85 -4.44 -8.24
N ILE A 330 17.88 -3.18 -8.67
CA ILE A 330 18.86 -2.66 -9.64
C ILE A 330 20.21 -2.33 -8.98
N SER A 331 20.30 -2.20 -7.65
CA SER A 331 21.58 -1.98 -6.95
C SER A 331 22.36 -3.29 -6.80
N PRO A 332 23.45 -3.51 -7.57
CA PRO A 332 24.35 -4.62 -7.32
C PRO A 332 25.38 -4.11 -6.32
N VAL A 333 25.04 -4.09 -5.04
CA VAL A 333 26.05 -3.82 -4.01
C VAL A 333 25.93 -4.87 -2.93
N SER A 334 26.37 -6.08 -3.29
CA SER A 334 27.14 -6.91 -2.38
C SER A 334 28.42 -6.15 -2.04
N HIS A 335 28.44 -5.47 -0.89
CA HIS A 335 29.68 -5.10 -0.22
C HIS A 335 30.10 -6.23 0.72
#